data_AF-A0A2M7JKK5-F1
#
_entry.id   AF-A0A2M7JKK5-F1
#
_cell.length_a   1.000
_cell.length_b   1.000
_cell.length_c   1.000
_cell.angle_alpha   90.00
_cell.angle_beta   90.00
_cell.angle_gamma   90.00
#
_symmetry.space_group_name_H-M   'P 1'
#
loop_
_entity.id
_entity.type
_entity.pdbx_description
1 polymer ?
#
loop_
_entity_poly.entity_id
_entity_poly.type
_entity_poly.pdbx_seq_one_letter_code
_entity_poly.pdbx_strand_id
1 'polypeptide(L)'
;MKVPTLIQSRLMTDGDIGFVRELIEQNPSWSRYRLSRELAERWNWQNAKGKLKDIACRSLLRKLDKKGLIHLPAPRMLSPNRFRHMPIEPVEHDRTPITEPLANLQPLQLLDLSSEALKALFAWL
;
A
#
# COMPACT_ATOMS: atom_id res chain seq x y z
N MET A 1 9.30 -8.62 -24.53
CA MET A 1 8.06 -7.95 -24.09
C MET A 1 7.94 -8.12 -22.59
N LYS A 2 7.89 -7.03 -21.80
CA LYS A 2 7.72 -7.15 -20.34
C LYS A 2 6.24 -7.36 -20.03
N VAL A 3 5.95 -8.35 -19.20
CA VAL A 3 4.59 -8.74 -18.82
C VAL A 3 3.97 -7.61 -18.00
N PRO A 4 2.71 -7.19 -18.27
CA PRO A 4 2.10 -6.12 -17.52
C PRO A 4 2.00 -6.49 -16.04
N THR A 5 2.48 -5.62 -15.17
CA THR A 5 2.52 -5.89 -13.73
C THR A 5 1.24 -5.35 -13.10
N LEU A 6 0.50 -6.20 -12.39
CA LEU A 6 -0.61 -5.75 -11.56
C LEU A 6 -0.08 -5.05 -10.31
N ILE A 7 -0.33 -3.74 -10.18
CA ILE A 7 0.06 -2.96 -9.02
C ILE A 7 -1.17 -2.20 -8.51
N GLN A 8 -1.61 -2.51 -7.27
CA GLN A 8 -2.76 -1.86 -6.64
C GLN A 8 -4.06 -2.01 -7.47
N SER A 9 -4.29 -3.20 -8.02
CA SER A 9 -5.43 -3.52 -8.88
C SER A 9 -5.49 -2.70 -10.19
N ARG A 10 -4.36 -2.11 -10.61
CA ARG A 10 -4.20 -1.50 -11.93
C ARG A 10 -3.13 -2.26 -12.71
N LEU A 11 -3.44 -2.56 -13.96
CA LEU A 11 -2.48 -3.11 -14.90
C LEU A 11 -1.54 -1.98 -15.35
N MET A 12 -0.23 -2.17 -15.19
CA MET A 12 0.77 -1.21 -15.68
C MET A 12 1.38 -1.71 -16.98
N THR A 13 1.24 -0.91 -18.03
CA THR A 13 1.90 -1.12 -19.32
C THR A 13 3.25 -0.39 -19.36
N ASP A 14 4.10 -0.74 -20.33
CA ASP A 14 5.35 -0.01 -20.56
C ASP A 14 5.09 1.47 -20.93
N GLY A 15 3.98 1.74 -21.63
CA GLY A 15 3.54 3.10 -21.94
C GLY A 15 3.16 3.92 -20.70
N ASP A 16 2.46 3.30 -19.74
CA ASP A 16 2.17 3.95 -18.45
C ASP A 16 3.44 4.29 -17.68
N ILE A 17 4.43 3.38 -17.68
CA ILE A 17 5.70 3.61 -17.02
C ILE A 17 6.47 4.74 -17.71
N GLY A 18 6.50 4.77 -19.04
CA GLY A 18 7.10 5.85 -19.82
C GLY A 18 6.48 7.20 -19.50
N PHE A 19 5.15 7.27 -19.47
CA PHE A 19 4.42 8.47 -19.09
C PHE A 19 4.75 8.96 -17.67
N VAL A 20 4.89 8.05 -16.71
CA VAL A 20 5.29 8.42 -15.34
C VAL A 20 6.71 9.00 -15.32
N ARG A 21 7.66 8.43 -16.09
CA ARG A 21 9.03 8.98 -16.18
C ARG A 21 9.01 10.39 -16.72
N GLU A 22 8.35 10.58 -17.86
CA GLU A 22 8.23 11.89 -18.52
C GLU A 22 7.62 12.93 -17.58
N LEU A 23 6.57 12.56 -16.85
CA LEU A 23 5.94 13.45 -15.87
C LEU A 23 6.92 13.89 -14.77
N ILE A 24 7.76 12.97 -14.28
CA ILE A 24 8.76 13.26 -13.25
C ILE A 24 9.87 14.16 -13.83
N GLU A 25 10.37 13.85 -15.02
CA GLU A 25 11.43 14.60 -15.71
C GLU A 25 11.01 16.03 -16.04
N GLN A 26 9.77 16.23 -16.48
CA GLN A 26 9.21 17.56 -16.74
C GLN A 26 8.97 18.37 -15.46
N ASN A 27 8.91 17.71 -14.29
CA ASN A 27 8.53 18.35 -13.03
C ASN A 27 9.46 17.97 -11.87
N PRO A 28 10.77 18.28 -11.94
CA PRO A 28 11.76 17.85 -10.94
C PRO A 28 11.52 18.47 -9.55
N SER A 29 10.86 19.63 -9.50
CA SER A 29 10.52 20.32 -8.25
C SER A 29 9.28 19.76 -7.55
N TRP A 30 8.60 18.76 -8.11
CA TRP A 30 7.38 18.23 -7.51
C TRP A 30 7.68 17.26 -6.37
N SER A 31 6.84 17.29 -5.34
CA SER A 31 6.88 16.30 -4.28
C SER A 31 6.23 15.00 -4.73
N ARG A 32 6.60 13.88 -4.09
CA ARG A 32 5.92 12.59 -4.26
C ARG A 32 4.41 12.68 -4.01
N TYR A 33 3.96 13.60 -3.15
CA TYR A 33 2.54 13.87 -2.90
C TYR A 33 1.87 14.48 -4.14
N ARG A 34 2.45 15.54 -4.70
CA ARG A 34 1.92 16.20 -5.90
C ARG A 34 1.88 15.26 -7.09
N LEU A 35 2.97 14.52 -7.34
CA LEU A 35 3.04 13.50 -8.41
C LEU A 35 1.92 12.46 -8.30
N SER A 36 1.66 11.93 -7.10
CA SER A 36 0.60 10.93 -6.91
C SER A 36 -0.81 11.47 -7.11
N ARG A 37 -1.04 12.76 -6.81
CA ARG A 37 -2.32 13.44 -7.03
C ARG A 37 -2.54 13.69 -8.52
N GLU A 38 -1.56 14.28 -9.19
CA GLU A 38 -1.60 14.53 -10.63
C GLU A 38 -1.85 13.24 -11.42
N LEU A 39 -1.10 12.17 -11.11
CA LEU A 39 -1.29 10.89 -11.79
C LEU A 39 -2.65 10.27 -11.49
N ALA A 40 -3.14 10.35 -10.26
CA ALA A 40 -4.48 9.87 -9.94
C ALA A 40 -5.55 10.68 -10.70
N GLU A 41 -5.36 11.98 -10.88
CA GLU A 41 -6.28 12.85 -11.65
C GLU A 41 -6.24 12.51 -13.14
N ARG A 42 -5.06 12.47 -13.76
CA ARG A 42 -4.90 12.15 -15.20
C ARG A 42 -5.39 10.76 -15.57
N TRP A 43 -5.26 9.80 -14.66
CA TRP A 43 -5.76 8.44 -14.85
C TRP A 43 -7.22 8.26 -14.43
N ASN A 44 -7.89 9.33 -14.02
CA ASN A 44 -9.23 9.31 -13.43
C ASN A 44 -9.38 8.24 -12.34
N TRP A 45 -8.33 8.06 -11.54
CA TRP A 45 -8.23 6.96 -10.58
C TRP A 45 -8.89 7.35 -9.26
N GLN A 46 -10.21 7.16 -9.22
CA GLN A 46 -11.07 7.54 -8.11
C GLN A 46 -11.74 6.30 -7.48
N ASN A 47 -12.25 6.44 -6.26
CA ASN A 47 -13.12 5.44 -5.63
C ASN A 47 -14.59 5.66 -6.04
N ALA A 48 -15.49 4.78 -5.59
CA ALA A 48 -16.93 4.88 -5.88
C ALA A 48 -17.58 6.18 -5.37
N LYS A 49 -16.91 6.91 -4.47
CA LYS A 49 -17.37 8.21 -3.93
C LYS A 49 -16.67 9.40 -4.61
N GLY A 50 -15.99 9.20 -5.74
CA GLY A 50 -15.29 10.26 -6.48
C GLY A 50 -14.02 10.80 -5.81
N LYS A 51 -13.53 10.16 -4.74
CA LYS A 51 -12.28 10.58 -4.11
C LYS A 51 -11.10 9.96 -4.84
N LEU A 52 -10.10 10.77 -5.16
CA LEU A 52 -8.85 10.32 -5.77
C LEU A 52 -8.16 9.26 -4.90
N LYS A 53 -7.66 8.21 -5.55
CA LYS A 53 -6.89 7.15 -4.91
C LYS A 53 -5.40 7.51 -4.88
N ASP A 54 -5.08 8.70 -4.38
CA ASP A 54 -3.71 9.23 -4.32
C ASP A 54 -2.79 8.36 -3.45
N ILE A 55 -3.31 7.76 -2.37
CA ILE A 55 -2.57 6.80 -1.53
C ILE A 55 -2.19 5.54 -2.34
N ALA A 56 -3.13 5.00 -3.12
CA ALA A 56 -2.87 3.83 -3.97
C ALA A 56 -1.86 4.17 -5.07
N CYS A 57 -2.02 5.33 -5.72
CA CYS A 57 -1.08 5.84 -6.71
C CYS A 57 0.33 6.03 -6.11
N ARG A 58 0.43 6.62 -4.92
CA ARG A 58 1.72 6.79 -4.22
C ARG A 58 2.37 5.46 -3.86
N SER A 59 1.58 4.45 -3.49
CA SER A 59 2.08 3.08 -3.26
C SER A 59 2.60 2.45 -4.56
N LEU A 60 1.88 2.65 -5.67
CA LEU A 60 2.29 2.20 -7.00
C LEU A 60 3.63 2.83 -7.41
N LEU A 61 3.75 4.15 -7.28
CA LEU A 61 4.99 4.87 -7.58
C LEU A 61 6.18 4.34 -6.77
N ARG A 62 6.01 4.11 -5.46
CA ARG A 62 7.05 3.51 -4.61
C ARG A 62 7.46 2.12 -5.07
N LYS A 63 6.53 1.31 -5.57
CA LYS A 63 6.83 -0.03 -6.11
C LYS A 63 7.59 0.03 -7.42
N LEU A 64 7.26 0.98 -8.31
CA LEU A 64 8.00 1.20 -9.55
C LEU A 64 9.43 1.67 -9.28
N ASP A 65 9.60 2.62 -8.35
CA ASP A 65 10.90 3.14 -7.90
C ASP A 65 11.77 2.03 -7.31
N LYS A 66 11.21 1.21 -6.41
CA LYS A 66 11.90 0.02 -5.85
C LYS A 66 12.32 -1.01 -6.90
N LYS A 67 11.60 -1.09 -8.02
CA LYS A 67 11.92 -1.98 -9.14
C LYS A 67 12.92 -1.35 -10.13
N GLY A 68 13.38 -0.11 -9.88
CA GLY A 68 14.24 0.64 -10.81
C GLY A 68 13.52 1.06 -12.10
N LEU A 69 12.19 1.00 -12.11
CA LEU A 69 11.39 1.34 -13.29
C LEU A 69 11.08 2.82 -13.39
N ILE A 70 11.29 3.61 -12.34
CA ILE A 70 11.26 5.07 -12.34
C ILE A 70 12.26 5.55 -11.27
N HIS A 71 12.58 6.84 -11.24
CA HIS A 71 13.34 7.43 -10.14
C HIS A 71 12.51 8.52 -9.47
N LEU A 72 12.06 8.28 -8.24
CA LEU A 72 11.27 9.28 -7.50
C LEU A 72 12.17 10.34 -6.86
N PRO A 73 11.73 11.61 -6.82
CA PRO A 73 12.47 12.67 -6.10
C PRO A 73 12.66 12.28 -4.64
N ALA A 74 13.73 12.74 -3.99
CA ALA A 74 14.02 12.40 -2.60
C ALA A 74 12.82 12.71 -1.66
N PRO A 75 12.60 11.91 -0.61
CA PRO A 75 11.57 12.23 0.37
C PRO A 75 11.93 13.54 1.08
N ARG A 76 11.02 14.53 1.08
CA ARG A 76 11.24 15.81 1.78
C ARG A 76 11.16 15.68 3.30
N MET A 77 10.39 14.71 3.77
CA MET A 77 10.30 14.34 5.17
C MET A 77 10.20 12.82 5.25
N LEU A 78 10.77 12.25 6.30
CA LEU A 78 10.42 10.90 6.69
C LEU A 78 8.94 10.87 7.07
N SER A 79 8.25 9.81 6.66
CA SER A 79 6.87 9.61 7.09
C SER A 79 6.88 9.56 8.62
N PRO A 80 6.07 10.39 9.30
CA PRO A 80 5.84 10.22 10.73
C PRO A 80 5.07 8.92 10.91
N ASN A 81 5.80 7.82 11.01
CA ASN A 81 5.23 6.52 11.27
C ASN A 81 5.30 6.30 12.78
N ARG A 82 4.27 6.77 13.49
CA ARG A 82 4.11 6.57 14.94
C ARG A 82 4.21 5.09 15.35
N PHE A 83 3.93 4.18 14.42
CA PHE A 83 3.98 2.73 14.63
C PHE A 83 5.35 2.11 14.32
N ARG A 84 6.31 2.84 13.74
CA ARG A 84 7.63 2.28 13.42
C ARG A 84 8.41 1.86 14.66
N HIS A 85 8.13 2.50 15.80
CA HIS A 85 8.74 2.22 17.09
C HIS A 85 7.72 1.75 18.14
N MET A 86 6.49 1.42 17.72
CA MET A 86 5.52 0.87 18.67
C MET A 86 5.98 -0.55 19.00
N PRO A 87 6.29 -0.85 20.27
CA PRO A 87 6.57 -2.21 20.67
C PRO A 87 5.32 -3.04 20.42
N ILE A 88 5.45 -4.07 19.58
CA ILE A 88 4.45 -5.12 19.53
C ILE A 88 4.77 -5.97 20.75
N GLU A 89 3.90 -5.95 21.77
CA GLU A 89 4.10 -6.90 22.85
C GLU A 89 3.74 -8.31 22.33
N PRO A 90 4.07 -9.39 23.03
CA PRO A 90 3.52 -10.70 22.70
C PRO A 90 2.18 -10.90 23.42
N VAL A 91 1.12 -11.33 22.71
CA VAL A 91 -0.11 -11.83 23.38
C VAL A 91 0.11 -13.30 23.69
N GLU A 92 -0.21 -13.72 24.91
CA GLU A 92 -0.31 -15.14 25.24
C GLU A 92 -1.42 -15.80 24.42
N HIS A 93 -1.04 -16.79 23.61
CA HIS A 93 -1.96 -17.54 22.75
C HIS A 93 -1.52 -18.99 22.70
N ASP A 94 -2.43 -19.88 22.29
CA ASP A 94 -2.12 -21.29 22.09
C ASP A 94 -1.07 -21.45 20.97
N ARG A 95 0.03 -22.14 21.29
CA ARG A 95 1.15 -22.40 20.38
C ARG A 95 1.19 -23.86 19.93
N THR A 96 0.15 -24.64 20.23
CA THR A 96 0.02 -26.02 19.80
C THR A 96 0.06 -26.07 18.26
N PRO A 97 0.98 -26.84 17.66
CA PRO A 97 1.07 -26.92 16.21
C PRO A 97 -0.22 -27.44 15.59
N ILE A 98 -0.78 -26.69 14.66
CA ILE A 98 -1.91 -27.14 13.85
C ILE A 98 -1.34 -27.96 12.70
N THR A 99 -1.50 -29.28 12.74
CA THR A 99 -0.95 -30.22 11.75
C THR A 99 -1.94 -30.62 10.66
N GLU A 100 -3.19 -30.18 10.77
CA GLU A 100 -4.27 -30.58 9.86
C GLU A 100 -4.31 -29.74 8.57
N PRO A 101 -4.89 -30.26 7.49
CA PRO A 101 -5.12 -29.47 6.28
C PRO A 101 -5.99 -28.24 6.56
N LEU A 102 -5.65 -27.09 5.94
CA LEU A 102 -6.39 -25.83 6.10
C LEU A 102 -7.90 -25.95 5.81
N ALA A 103 -8.28 -26.88 4.93
CA ALA A 103 -9.67 -27.18 4.61
C ALA A 103 -10.48 -27.63 5.85
N ASN A 104 -9.85 -28.32 6.80
CA ASN A 104 -10.47 -28.79 8.03
C ASN A 104 -10.60 -27.68 9.09
N LEU A 105 -9.86 -26.58 8.92
CA LEU A 105 -9.88 -25.41 9.81
C LEU A 105 -10.91 -24.36 9.36
N GLN A 106 -11.70 -24.68 8.33
CA GLN A 106 -12.74 -23.79 7.82
C GLN A 106 -14.04 -23.95 8.63
N PRO A 107 -14.82 -22.87 8.81
CA PRO A 107 -14.63 -21.55 8.23
C PRO A 107 -13.69 -20.66 9.06
N LEU A 108 -12.80 -19.94 8.38
CA LEU A 108 -12.04 -18.85 9.02
C LEU A 108 -12.93 -17.62 9.12
N GLN A 109 -12.96 -17.00 10.30
CA GLN A 109 -13.73 -15.80 10.56
C GLN A 109 -12.81 -14.61 10.80
N LEU A 110 -13.10 -13.50 10.14
CA LEU A 110 -12.50 -12.20 10.44
C LEU A 110 -13.45 -11.46 11.38
N LEU A 111 -13.04 -11.29 12.63
CA LEU A 111 -13.80 -10.58 13.63
C LEU A 111 -13.33 -9.12 13.69
N ASP A 112 -14.28 -8.19 13.69
CA ASP A 112 -13.99 -6.78 13.93
C ASP A 112 -13.77 -6.56 15.44
N LEU A 113 -12.76 -5.75 15.79
CA LEU A 113 -12.38 -5.44 17.17
C LEU A 113 -13.32 -4.41 17.83
N SER A 114 -14.56 -4.29 17.34
CA SER A 114 -15.57 -3.43 17.95
C SER A 114 -16.06 -3.98 19.29
N SER A 115 -15.95 -5.30 19.51
CA SER A 115 -16.24 -5.98 20.78
C SER A 115 -15.19 -5.71 21.85
N GLU A 116 -15.64 -5.30 23.04
CA GLU A 116 -14.80 -4.95 24.19
C GLU A 116 -13.88 -6.10 24.65
N ALA A 117 -14.38 -7.34 24.57
CA ALA A 117 -13.61 -8.52 24.96
C ALA A 117 -12.41 -8.80 24.04
N LEU A 118 -12.53 -8.49 22.74
CA LEU A 118 -11.43 -8.66 21.79
C LEU A 118 -10.46 -7.48 21.83
N LYS A 119 -10.92 -6.26 22.12
CA LYS A 119 -10.03 -5.10 22.30
C LYS A 119 -9.01 -5.32 23.40
N ALA A 120 -9.37 -6.01 24.47
CA ALA A 120 -8.45 -6.32 25.57
C ALA A 120 -7.22 -7.10 25.09
N LEU A 121 -7.36 -7.99 24.10
CA LEU A 121 -6.23 -8.72 23.50
C LEU A 121 -5.30 -7.82 22.69
N PHE A 122 -5.75 -6.63 22.30
CA PHE A 122 -4.99 -5.69 21.49
C PHE A 122 -4.88 -4.31 22.17
N ALA A 123 -4.91 -4.25 23.50
CA ALA A 123 -4.84 -3.00 24.27
C ALA A 123 -3.56 -2.16 24.00
N TRP A 124 -2.58 -2.76 23.33
CA TRP A 124 -1.34 -2.14 22.86
C TRP A 124 -1.45 -1.34 21.54
N LEU A 125 -2.62 -1.28 20.88
CA LEU A 125 -2.86 -0.65 19.57
C LEU A 125 -3.39 0.78 19.73
#